data_AF-A0A251Z8S2-F1
#
_entry.id   AF-A0A251Z8S2-F1
#
_cell.length_a   1.000
_cell.length_b   1.000
_cell.length_c   1.000
_cell.angle_alpha   90.00
_cell.angle_beta   90.00
_cell.angle_gamma   90.00
#
_symmetry.space_group_name_H-M   'P 1'
#
loop_
_entity.id
_entity.type
_entity.pdbx_description
1 polymer ?
#
loop_
_entity_poly.entity_id
_entity_poly.type
_entity_poly.pdbx_seq_one_letter_code
_entity_poly.pdbx_strand_id
1 'polypeptide(L)'
;MATAETDWSQRFAKWQAEAQLLAAEAEGNPISLLAVLREMEGVHRRLQEGALRNSLPADRRRLFALLQAIEQSGGWPYIPRLQIKTLLEHLNSEGSDSAG
;
A
#
# COMPACT_ATOMS: atom_id res chain seq x y z
N MET A 1 18.98 -6.66 -19.27
CA MET A 1 18.09 -6.60 -18.09
C MET A 1 17.89 -5.18 -17.55
N ALA A 2 18.76 -4.20 -17.85
CA ALA A 2 18.62 -2.83 -17.34
C ALA A 2 17.49 -1.97 -17.95
N THR A 3 16.86 -2.37 -19.07
CA THR A 3 15.84 -1.56 -19.76
C THR A 3 14.42 -1.70 -19.19
N ALA A 4 14.08 -2.86 -18.62
CA ALA A 4 12.74 -3.09 -18.05
C ALA A 4 12.55 -2.38 -16.70
N GLU A 5 13.60 -2.33 -15.89
CA GLU A 5 13.57 -1.72 -14.56
C GLU A 5 13.38 -0.19 -14.64
N THR A 6 14.00 0.46 -15.63
CA THR A 6 13.82 1.90 -15.89
C THR A 6 12.42 2.27 -16.40
N ASP A 7 11.82 1.44 -17.26
CA ASP A 7 10.43 1.65 -17.74
C ASP A 7 9.43 1.52 -16.58
N TRP A 8 9.64 0.55 -15.68
CA TRP A 8 8.77 0.33 -14.54
C TRP A 8 8.84 1.49 -13.56
N SER A 9 10.04 1.98 -13.21
CA SER A 9 10.21 3.13 -12.34
C SER A 9 9.53 4.38 -12.92
N GLN A 10 9.66 4.64 -14.22
CA GLN A 10 9.03 5.79 -14.87
C GLN A 10 7.51 5.68 -14.89
N ARG A 11 6.97 4.49 -15.16
CA ARG A 11 5.53 4.25 -15.17
C ARG A 11 4.94 4.36 -13.76
N PHE A 12 5.64 3.87 -12.75
CA PHE A 12 5.23 4.02 -11.35
C PHE A 12 5.30 5.47 -10.89
N ALA A 13 6.31 6.23 -11.31
CA ALA A 13 6.41 7.65 -11.00
C ALA A 13 5.20 8.43 -11.53
N LYS A 14 4.70 8.09 -12.73
CA LYS A 14 3.46 8.68 -13.27
C LYS A 14 2.26 8.34 -12.40
N TRP A 15 2.08 7.07 -12.02
CA TRP A 15 1.00 6.67 -11.10
C TRP A 15 1.06 7.37 -9.74
N GLN A 16 2.27 7.57 -9.19
CA GLN A 16 2.46 8.29 -7.95
C GLN A 16 2.08 9.77 -8.09
N ALA A 17 2.48 10.41 -9.18
CA ALA A 17 2.12 11.81 -9.46
C ALA A 17 0.59 11.99 -9.54
N GLU A 18 -0.11 11.11 -10.26
CA GLU A 18 -1.58 11.16 -10.34
C GLU A 18 -2.25 10.95 -8.98
N ALA A 19 -1.76 10.01 -8.17
CA ALA A 19 -2.28 9.81 -6.82
C ALA A 19 -2.08 11.04 -5.92
N GLN A 20 -0.96 11.75 -6.06
CA GLN A 20 -0.71 13.00 -5.33
C GLN A 20 -1.62 14.13 -5.79
N LEU A 21 -1.90 14.24 -7.10
CA LEU A 21 -2.87 15.21 -7.62
C LEU A 21 -4.27 14.95 -7.04
N LEU A 22 -4.73 13.70 -7.06
CA LEU A 22 -6.03 13.33 -6.45
C LEU A 22 -6.08 13.64 -4.96
N ALA A 23 -4.97 13.45 -4.23
CA ALA A 23 -4.89 13.81 -2.82
C ALA A 23 -4.94 15.32 -2.58
N ALA A 24 -4.28 16.12 -3.42
CA ALA A 24 -4.34 17.58 -3.36
C ALA A 24 -5.74 18.12 -3.71
N GLU A 25 -6.40 17.55 -4.71
CA GLU A 25 -7.79 17.89 -5.05
C GLU A 25 -8.79 17.54 -3.93
N ALA A 26 -8.48 16.50 -3.16
CA ALA A 26 -9.28 16.05 -2.03
C ALA A 26 -8.89 16.70 -0.69
N GLU A 27 -7.96 17.68 -0.69
CA GLU A 27 -7.46 18.31 0.53
C GLU A 27 -8.61 18.89 1.38
N GLY A 28 -8.55 18.66 2.70
CA GLY A 28 -9.60 19.08 3.62
C GLY A 28 -10.90 18.25 3.55
N ASN A 29 -10.98 17.25 2.66
CA ASN A 29 -12.12 16.33 2.56
C ASN A 29 -11.69 14.87 2.88
N PRO A 30 -11.83 14.44 4.15
CA PRO A 30 -11.44 13.09 4.57
C PRO A 30 -12.16 11.96 3.82
N ILE A 31 -13.40 12.17 3.38
CA ILE A 31 -14.16 11.15 2.64
C ILE A 31 -13.58 10.95 1.23
N SER A 32 -13.23 12.04 0.55
CA SER A 32 -12.57 11.98 -0.76
C SER A 32 -11.19 11.34 -0.66
N LEU A 33 -10.39 11.69 0.37
CA LEU A 33 -9.09 11.04 0.61
C LEU A 33 -9.24 9.54 0.87
N LEU A 34 -10.25 9.13 1.65
CA LEU A 34 -10.56 7.71 1.86
C LEU A 34 -10.97 7.00 0.57
N ALA A 35 -11.65 7.68 -0.36
CA ALA A 35 -11.98 7.10 -1.67
C ALA A 35 -10.72 6.80 -2.49
N VAL A 36 -9.77 7.75 -2.55
CA VAL A 36 -8.47 7.55 -3.21
C VAL A 36 -7.72 6.35 -2.61
N LEU A 37 -7.64 6.28 -1.28
CA LEU A 37 -6.98 5.17 -0.58
C LEU A 37 -7.64 3.81 -0.87
N ARG A 38 -8.98 3.75 -0.95
CA ARG A 38 -9.72 2.52 -1.26
C ARG A 38 -9.47 2.04 -2.69
N GLU A 39 -9.36 2.94 -3.66
CA GLU A 39 -9.02 2.58 -5.04
C GLU A 39 -7.61 2.00 -5.14
N MET A 40 -6.64 2.59 -4.42
CA MET A 40 -5.28 2.06 -4.32
C MET A 40 -5.25 0.66 -3.68
N GLU A 41 -6.02 0.45 -2.62
CA GLU A 41 -6.19 -0.89 -2.01
C GLU A 41 -6.79 -1.88 -3.01
N GLY A 42 -7.76 -1.46 -3.82
CA GLY A 42 -8.37 -2.27 -4.87
C GLY A 42 -7.36 -2.73 -5.92
N VAL A 43 -6.47 -1.83 -6.38
CA VAL A 43 -5.37 -2.18 -7.30
C VAL A 43 -4.45 -3.23 -6.67
N HIS A 44 -4.04 -3.00 -5.43
CA HIS A 44 -3.17 -3.92 -4.71
C HIS A 44 -3.80 -5.31 -4.55
N ARG A 45 -5.07 -5.38 -4.13
CA ARG A 45 -5.81 -6.66 -4.01
C ARG A 45 -5.87 -7.41 -5.34
N ARG A 46 -6.15 -6.73 -6.45
CA ARG A 46 -6.16 -7.36 -7.78
C ARG A 46 -4.80 -7.94 -8.17
N LEU A 47 -3.70 -7.25 -7.85
CA LEU A 47 -2.35 -7.77 -8.10
C LEU A 47 -2.05 -9.00 -7.24
N GLN A 48 -2.47 -8.99 -5.97
CA GLN A 48 -2.31 -10.14 -5.07
C GLN A 48 -3.14 -11.35 -5.52
N GLU A 49 -4.43 -11.15 -5.73
CA GLU A 49 -5.39 -12.21 -6.07
C GLU A 49 -5.19 -12.75 -7.49
N GLY A 50 -4.65 -11.93 -8.40
CA GLY A 50 -4.36 -12.28 -9.78
C GLY A 50 -2.90 -12.66 -9.99
N ALA A 51 -2.09 -11.70 -10.43
CA ALA A 51 -0.73 -11.93 -10.92
C ALA A 51 0.17 -12.65 -9.91
N LEU A 52 0.16 -12.24 -8.63
CA LEU A 52 0.97 -12.88 -7.59
C LEU A 52 0.49 -14.30 -7.30
N ARG A 53 -0.81 -14.50 -7.06
CA ARG A 53 -1.39 -15.82 -6.79
C ARG A 53 -1.13 -16.81 -7.94
N ASN A 54 -1.26 -16.36 -9.18
CA ASN A 54 -1.01 -17.19 -10.37
C ASN A 54 0.48 -17.49 -10.57
N SER A 55 1.37 -16.69 -9.98
CA SER A 55 2.82 -16.88 -10.06
C SER A 55 3.36 -17.76 -8.92
N LEU A 56 2.51 -18.21 -7.98
CA LEU A 56 2.95 -19.04 -6.87
C LEU A 56 3.44 -20.41 -7.36
N PRO A 57 4.61 -20.89 -6.90
CA PRO A 57 5.08 -22.22 -7.24
C PRO A 57 4.15 -23.30 -6.70
N ALA A 58 3.77 -24.27 -7.55
CA ALA A 58 3.06 -25.47 -7.12
C ALA A 58 3.94 -26.41 -6.29
N ASP A 59 5.27 -26.36 -6.49
CA ASP A 59 6.23 -27.12 -5.71
C ASP A 59 6.41 -26.52 -4.31
N ARG A 60 6.18 -27.35 -3.28
CA ARG A 60 6.20 -26.92 -1.87
C ARG A 60 7.55 -26.37 -1.44
N ARG A 61 8.66 -26.90 -1.96
CA ARG A 61 10.01 -26.44 -1.60
C ARG A 61 10.30 -25.06 -2.20
N ARG A 62 9.91 -24.83 -3.45
CA ARG A 62 10.02 -23.52 -4.11
C ARG A 62 9.09 -22.49 -3.48
N LEU A 63 7.89 -22.90 -3.08
CA LEU A 63 6.98 -22.05 -2.30
C LEU A 63 7.60 -21.64 -0.97
N PHE A 64 8.20 -22.57 -0.23
CA PHE A 64 8.86 -22.27 1.04
C PHE A 64 10.06 -21.31 0.87
N ALA A 65 10.88 -21.51 -0.16
CA ALA A 65 11.99 -20.59 -0.48
C ALA A 65 11.49 -19.18 -0.83
N LEU A 66 10.38 -19.09 -1.58
CA LEU A 66 9.73 -17.81 -1.89
C LEU A 66 9.23 -17.11 -0.62
N LEU A 67 8.57 -17.84 0.28
CA LEU A 67 8.07 -17.29 1.54
C LEU A 67 9.20 -16.77 2.44
N GLN A 68 10.29 -17.51 2.57
CA GLN A 68 11.47 -17.03 3.31
C GLN A 68 12.08 -15.76 2.71
N ALA A 69 12.17 -15.69 1.38
CA ALA A 69 12.70 -14.50 0.70
C ALA A 69 11.81 -13.28 0.95
N ILE A 70 10.48 -13.48 0.92
CA ILE A 70 9.50 -12.43 1.20
C ILE A 70 9.65 -11.94 2.66
N GLU A 71 9.72 -12.84 3.63
CA GLU A 71 9.92 -12.48 5.05
C GLU A 71 11.21 -11.69 5.28
N GLN A 72 12.32 -12.09 4.65
CA GLN A 72 13.61 -11.40 4.78
C GLN A 72 13.62 -9.99 4.16
N SER A 73 12.79 -9.76 3.13
CA SER A 73 12.70 -8.48 2.42
C SER A 73 11.71 -7.46 3.04
N GLY A 74 11.01 -7.83 4.11
CA GLY A 74 10.03 -6.94 4.77
C GLY A 74 8.61 -7.51 4.92
N GLY A 75 8.41 -8.80 4.66
CA GLY A 75 7.16 -9.51 4.91
C GLY A 75 6.23 -9.64 3.68
N TRP A 76 5.15 -10.41 3.85
CA TRP A 76 4.11 -10.57 2.84
C TRP A 76 3.51 -9.20 2.49
N PRO A 77 3.15 -8.91 1.22
CA PRO A 77 2.61 -7.61 0.84
C PRO A 77 1.39 -7.27 1.74
N TYR A 78 1.61 -6.38 2.68
CA TYR A 78 0.63 -5.93 3.65
C TYR A 78 0.45 -4.44 3.40
N ILE A 79 -0.76 -4.04 3.03
CA ILE A 79 -1.16 -2.62 3.11
C ILE A 79 -1.72 -2.43 4.51
N PRO A 80 -1.01 -1.75 5.42
CA PRO A 80 -1.59 -1.38 6.70
C PRO A 80 -2.82 -0.50 6.45
N ARG A 81 -3.99 -1.00 6.82
CA ARG A 81 -5.20 -0.18 6.88
C ARG A 81 -5.08 0.73 8.09
N LEU A 82 -5.31 2.03 7.91
CA LEU A 82 -5.49 2.93 9.05
C LEU A 82 -6.71 2.44 9.84
N GLN A 83 -6.51 1.91 11.04
CA GLN A 83 -7.64 1.58 11.89
C GLN A 83 -8.23 2.89 12.41
N ILE A 84 -9.55 3.04 12.32
CA ILE A 84 -10.27 4.19 12.87
C ILE A 84 -9.90 4.37 14.36
N LYS A 85 -9.63 3.27 15.08
CA LYS A 85 -9.12 3.30 16.45
C LYS A 85 -7.78 4.04 16.59
N THR A 86 -6.80 3.76 15.74
CA THR A 86 -5.52 4.46 15.71
C THR A 86 -5.69 5.94 15.40
N LEU A 87 -6.60 6.29 14.49
CA LEU A 87 -6.93 7.70 14.23
C LEU A 87 -7.55 8.38 15.45
N LEU A 88 -8.50 7.72 16.12
CA LEU A 88 -9.16 8.24 17.33
C LEU A 88 -8.18 8.35 18.51
N GLU A 89 -7.23 7.42 18.65
CA GLU A 89 -6.17 7.48 19.65
C GLU A 89 -5.28 8.71 19.45
N HIS A 90 -4.87 8.99 18.21
CA HIS A 90 -4.07 10.17 17.89
C HIS A 90 -4.84 11.48 18.17
N LEU A 91 -6.11 11.57 17.78
CA LEU A 91 -6.95 12.74 18.04
C LEU A 91 -7.19 12.97 19.55
N ASN A 92 -7.25 11.92 20.36
CA ASN A 92 -7.40 12.02 21.81
C ASN A 92 -6.07 12.39 22.51
N SER A 93 -4.93 12.00 21.95
CA SER A 93 -3.61 12.37 22.45
C SER A 93 -3.29 13.85 22.24
N GLU A 94 -3.67 14.44 21.10
CA GLU A 94 -3.47 15.87 20.83
C GLU A 94 -4.39 16.79 21.66
N GLY A 95 -5.50 16.25 22.18
CA GLY A 95 -6.44 16.98 23.05
C GLY A 95 -6.07 17.03 24.53
N SER A 96 -4.99 16.35 24.95
CA SER A 96 -4.58 16.25 26.36
C SER A 96 -3.37 17.09 26.75
N ASP A 97 -2.72 17.78 25.80
CA ASP A 97 -1.51 18.59 26.05
C ASP A 97 -1.78 20.10 26.26
N SER A 98 -3.03 20.50 26.54
CA SER A 98 -3.38 21.90 26.84
C SER A 98 -3.92 22.13 28.26
N ALA A 99 -3.54 21.29 29.23
CA ALA A 99 -3.81 21.52 30.65
C ALA A 99 -2.59 21.15 31.50
N GLY A 100 -1.62 22.06 31.58
CA GLY A 100 -0.45 22.00 32.46
C GLY A 100 0.28 23.33 32.50
#